data_AF-A0A0V0GQJ6-F1
#
_entry.id   AF-A0A0V0GQJ6-F1
#
_cell.length_a   1.000
_cell.length_b   1.000
_cell.length_c   1.000
_cell.angle_alpha   90.00
_cell.angle_beta   90.00
_cell.angle_gamma   90.00
#
_symmetry.space_group_name_H-M   'P 1'
#
loop_
_entity.id
_entity.type
_entity.pdbx_description
1 polymer ?
#
loop_
_entity_poly.entity_id
_entity_poly.type
_entity_poly.pdbx_seq_one_letter_code
_entity_poly.pdbx_strand_id
1 'polypeptide(L)'
;MHDHTDWIKATQELFCPVEVSDGLWVVPEWTTPPDLQATNIILNPGLAFGTGEHPTTKLCLLLLRDLIKGGELFLDYGTGSGVLAIAALKFGAAFSAGFDIDPQAITSAQYNATLNNIGHEELLLNLVPGKGIL
;
A
#
# COMPACT_ATOMS: atom_id res chain seq x y z
N MET A 1 34.78 -4.42 8.40
CA MET A 1 33.68 -4.22 7.42
C MET A 1 32.50 -5.07 7.88
N HIS A 2 31.86 -4.67 8.99
CA HIS A 2 30.64 -5.31 9.46
C HIS A 2 29.45 -4.63 8.77
N ASP A 3 28.89 -5.35 7.80
CA ASP A 3 27.53 -5.86 7.95
C ASP A 3 26.36 -4.87 7.80
N HIS A 4 26.28 -4.28 6.61
CA HIS A 4 25.07 -3.58 6.16
C HIS A 4 23.91 -4.56 5.86
N THR A 5 24.18 -5.86 5.79
CA THR A 5 23.24 -6.87 5.30
C THR A 5 22.46 -7.52 6.43
N ASP A 6 23.07 -7.73 7.59
CA ASP A 6 22.38 -8.35 8.72
C ASP A 6 21.41 -7.39 9.43
N TRP A 7 21.64 -6.06 9.42
CA TRP A 7 20.63 -5.13 9.97
C TRP A 7 19.38 -5.02 9.10
N ILE A 8 19.52 -5.11 7.77
CA ILE A 8 18.37 -5.10 6.84
C ILE A 8 17.53 -6.35 7.09
N LYS A 9 18.16 -7.52 7.19
CA LYS A 9 17.47 -8.78 7.50
C LYS A 9 16.82 -8.76 8.88
N ALA A 10 17.53 -8.30 9.91
CA ALA A 10 16.98 -8.21 11.27
C ALA A 10 15.79 -7.24 11.36
N THR A 11 15.75 -6.20 10.52
CA THR A 11 14.61 -5.27 10.45
C THR A 11 13.45 -5.87 9.65
N GLN A 12 13.73 -6.65 8.59
CA GLN A 12 12.72 -7.37 7.81
C GLN A 12 12.01 -8.45 8.65
N GLU A 13 12.72 -9.12 9.56
CA GLU A 13 12.18 -10.13 10.48
C GLU A 13 11.15 -9.56 11.49
N LEU A 14 11.13 -8.23 11.68
CA LEU A 14 10.14 -7.58 12.55
C LEU A 14 8.78 -7.40 11.87
N PHE A 15 8.71 -7.45 10.54
CA PHE A 15 7.46 -7.27 9.82
C PHE A 15 6.83 -8.62 9.49
N CYS A 16 5.69 -8.88 10.11
CA CYS A 16 4.89 -10.09 9.89
C CYS A 16 3.64 -9.74 9.08
N PRO A 17 3.04 -10.71 8.35
CA PRO A 17 1.71 -10.53 7.77
C PRO A 17 0.69 -10.10 8.84
N VAL A 18 -0.12 -9.10 8.51
CA VAL A 18 -1.15 -8.55 9.41
C VAL A 18 -2.53 -8.85 8.85
N GLU A 19 -3.34 -9.57 9.63
CA GLU A 19 -4.76 -9.72 9.33
C GLU A 19 -5.52 -8.45 9.73
N VAL A 20 -6.04 -7.75 8.73
CA VAL A 20 -6.82 -6.52 8.94
C VAL A 20 -8.24 -6.90 9.35
N SER A 21 -8.82 -7.87 8.66
CA SER A 21 -10.12 -8.51 8.93
C SER A 21 -10.17 -9.88 8.23
N ASP A 22 -11.18 -10.68 8.54
CA ASP A 22 -11.38 -12.01 7.94
C ASP A 22 -11.24 -11.99 6.41
N GLY A 23 -10.21 -12.65 5.88
CA GLY A 23 -9.92 -12.70 4.44
C GLY A 23 -9.27 -11.44 3.83
N LEU A 24 -8.68 -10.54 4.65
CA LEU A 24 -7.91 -9.38 4.21
C LEU A 24 -6.59 -9.26 4.97
N TRP A 25 -5.49 -9.33 4.21
CA TRP A 25 -4.13 -9.31 4.73
C TRP A 25 -3.29 -8.19 4.13
N VAL A 26 -2.45 -7.58 4.95
CA VAL A 26 -1.30 -6.78 4.49
C VAL A 26 -0.04 -7.60 4.73
N VAL A 27 0.72 -7.84 3.67
CA VAL A 27 1.79 -8.84 3.63
C VAL A 27 3.10 -8.18 3.19
N PRO A 28 4.18 -8.26 3.99
CA PRO A 28 5.50 -7.82 3.55
C PRO A 28 5.99 -8.63 2.35
N GLU A 29 6.60 -7.99 1.36
CA GLU A 29 7.00 -8.61 0.08
C GLU A 29 7.94 -9.81 0.20
N TRP A 30 8.71 -9.91 1.30
CA TRP A 30 9.63 -11.02 1.58
C TRP A 30 8.96 -12.19 2.32
N THR A 31 7.65 -12.14 2.55
CA THR A 31 6.88 -13.17 3.24
C THR A 31 5.82 -13.78 2.35
N THR A 32 5.48 -15.05 2.60
CA THR A 32 4.36 -15.70 1.92
C THR A 32 3.06 -15.34 2.63
N PRO A 33 1.98 -15.00 1.90
CA PRO A 33 0.67 -14.77 2.51
C PRO A 33 0.19 -16.00 3.29
N PRO A 34 -0.35 -15.83 4.51
CA PRO A 34 -0.89 -16.94 5.30
C PRO A 34 -2.07 -17.66 4.63
N ASP A 35 -2.90 -16.92 3.88
CA ASP A 35 -3.97 -17.46 3.05
C ASP A 35 -3.85 -16.89 1.63
N LEU A 36 -3.52 -17.76 0.67
CA LEU A 36 -3.38 -17.38 -0.74
C LEU A 36 -4.72 -17.09 -1.43
N GLN A 37 -5.84 -17.53 -0.86
CA GLN A 37 -7.19 -17.27 -1.40
C GLN A 37 -7.81 -15.98 -0.84
N ALA A 38 -7.24 -15.44 0.23
CA ALA A 38 -7.65 -14.16 0.80
C ALA A 38 -7.23 -12.97 -0.10
N THR A 39 -7.79 -11.80 0.19
CA THR A 39 -7.30 -10.55 -0.39
C THR A 39 -5.97 -10.19 0.27
N ASN A 40 -4.89 -10.33 -0.50
CA ASN A 40 -3.53 -10.02 -0.06
C ASN A 40 -3.05 -8.70 -0.69
N ILE A 41 -2.71 -7.73 0.15
CA ILE A 41 -2.05 -6.48 -0.23
C ILE A 41 -0.56 -6.62 0.08
N ILE A 42 0.26 -6.79 -0.96
CA ILE A 42 1.70 -6.99 -0.81
C ILE A 42 2.40 -5.63 -0.76
N LEU A 43 3.17 -5.34 0.28
CA LEU A 43 3.87 -4.05 0.43
C LEU A 43 5.34 -4.27 0.78
N ASN A 44 6.19 -3.33 0.37
CA ASN A 44 7.51 -3.13 0.98
C ASN A 44 7.38 -2.08 2.11
N PRO A 45 7.46 -2.47 3.39
CA PRO A 45 7.32 -1.56 4.53
C PRO A 45 8.50 -0.58 4.71
N GLY A 46 9.61 -0.78 4.01
CA GLY A 46 10.80 0.07 4.09
C GLY A 46 10.77 1.30 3.17
N LEU A 47 9.80 1.42 2.26
CA LEU A 47 9.77 2.49 1.24
C LEU A 47 8.86 3.67 1.56
N ALA A 48 7.83 3.52 2.41
CA ALA A 48 6.98 4.63 2.87
C ALA A 48 6.08 4.24 4.06
N PHE A 49 5.49 5.26 4.70
CA PHE A 49 4.50 5.10 5.78
C PHE A 49 3.21 4.40 5.28
N GLY A 50 2.52 3.68 6.17
CA GLY A 50 1.23 3.03 5.88
C GLY A 50 1.29 1.52 5.64
N THR A 51 2.07 0.79 6.44
CA THR A 51 2.27 -0.67 6.34
C THR A 51 1.08 -1.52 6.81
N GLY A 52 -0.06 -0.90 7.13
CA GLY A 52 -1.24 -1.58 7.69
C GLY A 52 -1.21 -1.80 9.21
N GLU A 53 -0.03 -1.74 9.85
CA GLU A 53 0.11 -1.88 11.31
C GLU A 53 -0.42 -0.67 12.08
N HIS A 54 -0.41 0.51 11.47
CA HIS A 54 -0.89 1.72 12.14
C HIS A 54 -2.43 1.70 12.26
N PRO A 55 -3.01 1.99 13.44
CA PRO A 55 -4.46 1.88 13.68
C PRO A 55 -5.34 2.65 12.67
N THR A 56 -4.85 3.78 12.17
CA THR A 56 -5.56 4.59 11.18
C THR A 56 -5.68 3.89 9.83
N THR A 57 -4.61 3.24 9.34
CA THR A 57 -4.62 2.48 8.09
C THR A 57 -5.59 1.31 8.18
N LYS A 58 -5.55 0.56 9.29
CA LYS A 58 -6.49 -0.54 9.54
C LYS A 58 -7.94 -0.08 9.47
N LEU A 59 -8.29 1.03 10.12
CA LEU A 59 -9.65 1.57 10.10
C LEU A 59 -10.10 1.97 8.68
N CYS A 60 -9.23 2.63 7.91
CA CYS A 60 -9.53 3.00 6.53
C CYS A 60 -9.74 1.76 5.65
N LEU A 61 -8.94 0.72 5.81
CA LEU A 61 -9.09 -0.52 5.04
C LEU A 61 -10.42 -1.24 5.33
N LEU A 62 -10.84 -1.28 6.59
CA LEU A 62 -12.14 -1.82 6.97
C LEU A 62 -13.28 -1.02 6.34
N LEU A 63 -13.20 0.31 6.40
CA LEU A 63 -14.20 1.19 5.79
C LEU A 63 -14.26 1.01 4.27
N LEU A 64 -13.12 0.94 3.58
CA LEU A 64 -13.07 0.75 2.14
C LEU A 64 -13.70 -0.57 1.69
N ARG A 65 -13.45 -1.65 2.44
CA ARG A 65 -14.06 -2.96 2.18
C ARG A 65 -15.59 -2.89 2.17
N ASP A 66 -16.16 -2.05 3.02
CA ASP A 66 -17.62 -1.87 3.11
C ASP A 66 -18.16 -0.87 2.09
N LEU A 67 -17.34 0.05 1.58
CA LEU A 67 -17.79 1.10 0.65
C LEU A 67 -17.62 0.72 -0.83
N ILE A 68 -16.56 0.02 -1.20
CA ILE A 68 -16.31 -0.39 -2.58
C ILE A 68 -17.21 -1.59 -2.91
N LYS A 69 -18.05 -1.46 -3.94
CA LYS A 69 -18.98 -2.50 -4.41
C LYS A 69 -18.75 -2.93 -5.86
N GLY A 70 -17.80 -2.29 -6.54
CA GLY A 70 -17.43 -2.59 -7.90
C GLY A 70 -17.64 -1.40 -8.82
N GLY A 71 -16.62 -1.06 -9.59
CA GLY A 71 -16.70 -0.03 -10.63
C GLY A 71 -16.50 1.41 -10.16
N GLU A 72 -16.27 1.64 -8.87
CA GLU A 72 -16.04 2.98 -8.33
C GLU A 72 -14.71 3.60 -8.81
N LEU A 73 -14.65 4.92 -8.81
CA LEU A 73 -13.42 5.69 -8.98
C LEU A 73 -12.96 6.17 -7.60
N PHE A 74 -11.75 5.79 -7.19
CA PHE A 74 -11.23 6.07 -5.87
C PHE A 74 -10.10 7.12 -5.90
N LEU A 75 -10.09 8.02 -4.90
CA LEU A 75 -9.06 9.03 -4.72
C LEU A 75 -8.38 8.84 -3.36
N ASP A 76 -7.06 8.66 -3.40
CA ASP A 76 -6.18 8.51 -2.24
C ASP A 76 -5.26 9.73 -2.12
N TYR A 77 -5.64 10.71 -1.30
CA TYR A 77 -4.88 11.95 -1.12
C TYR A 77 -3.99 11.88 0.12
N GLY A 78 -2.67 11.92 -0.07
CA GLY A 78 -1.68 11.47 0.91
C GLY A 78 -1.47 9.96 0.79
N THR A 79 -1.23 9.47 -0.43
CA THR A 79 -1.25 8.03 -0.73
C THR A 79 -0.13 7.26 -0.03
N GLY A 80 0.99 7.90 0.33
CA GLY A 80 2.07 7.26 1.08
C GLY A 80 2.58 5.99 0.38
N SER A 81 2.47 4.84 1.05
CA SER A 81 2.78 3.52 0.47
C SER A 81 1.84 3.03 -0.64
N GLY A 82 0.72 3.72 -0.89
CA GLY A 82 -0.30 3.31 -1.86
C GLY A 82 -1.31 2.28 -1.33
N VAL A 83 -1.24 1.92 -0.04
CA VAL A 83 -2.02 0.82 0.53
C VAL A 83 -3.53 0.96 0.33
N LEU A 84 -4.10 2.16 0.45
CA LEU A 84 -5.54 2.38 0.29
C LEU A 84 -5.95 2.37 -1.19
N ALA A 85 -5.16 3.00 -2.07
CA ALA A 85 -5.37 2.96 -3.51
C ALA A 85 -5.34 1.52 -4.07
N ILE A 86 -4.38 0.71 -3.61
CA ILE A 86 -4.25 -0.72 -3.96
C ILE A 86 -5.43 -1.52 -3.40
N ALA A 87 -5.82 -1.28 -2.15
CA ALA A 87 -6.95 -1.95 -1.53
C ALA A 87 -8.25 -1.70 -2.30
N ALA A 88 -8.52 -0.45 -2.68
CA ALA A 88 -9.71 -0.10 -3.44
C ALA A 88 -9.81 -0.89 -4.76
N LEU A 89 -8.71 -1.00 -5.50
CA LEU A 89 -8.65 -1.80 -6.74
C LEU A 89 -8.89 -3.29 -6.47
N LYS A 90 -8.27 -3.86 -5.43
CA LYS A 90 -8.52 -5.26 -5.04
C LYS A 90 -9.95 -5.52 -4.57
N PHE A 91 -10.64 -4.51 -4.05
CA PHE A 91 -12.06 -4.59 -3.70
C PHE A 91 -13.00 -4.38 -4.90
N GLY A 92 -12.45 -4.06 -6.08
CA GLY A 92 -13.19 -3.99 -7.34
C GLY A 92 -13.46 -2.57 -7.85
N ALA A 93 -12.81 -1.54 -7.29
CA ALA A 93 -12.83 -0.22 -7.91
C ALA A 93 -12.36 -0.32 -9.37
N ALA A 94 -12.98 0.44 -10.27
CA ALA A 94 -12.57 0.48 -11.68
C ALA A 94 -11.23 1.20 -11.86
N PHE A 95 -10.94 2.16 -10.98
CA PHE A 95 -9.76 3.00 -11.07
C PHE A 95 -9.45 3.65 -9.72
N SER A 96 -8.16 3.82 -9.44
CA SER A 96 -7.66 4.57 -8.29
C SER A 96 -6.71 5.68 -8.76
N ALA A 97 -6.78 6.84 -8.09
CA ALA A 97 -5.80 7.90 -8.23
C ALA A 97 -5.16 8.20 -6.88
N GLY A 98 -3.84 8.09 -6.79
CA GLY A 98 -3.07 8.43 -5.60
C GLY A 98 -2.25 9.71 -5.79
N PHE A 99 -2.28 10.58 -4.78
CA PHE A 99 -1.54 11.84 -4.78
C PHE A 99 -0.73 11.96 -3.50
N ASP A 100 0.49 12.47 -3.60
CA ASP A 100 1.32 12.81 -2.44
C ASP A 100 2.19 14.03 -2.75
N ILE A 101 2.64 14.74 -1.72
CA ILE A 101 3.61 15.84 -1.85
C ILE A 101 5.05 15.32 -1.79
N ASP A 102 5.25 14.10 -1.28
CA ASP A 102 6.57 13.48 -1.18
C ASP A 102 6.86 12.61 -2.41
N PRO A 103 7.92 12.90 -3.20
CA PRO A 103 8.31 12.05 -4.33
C PRO A 103 8.70 10.62 -3.90
N GLN A 104 9.17 10.41 -2.67
CA GLN A 104 9.46 9.08 -2.15
C GLN A 104 8.17 8.26 -1.97
N ALA A 105 7.09 8.89 -1.50
CA ALA A 105 5.78 8.24 -1.41
C ALA A 105 5.29 7.78 -2.79
N ILE A 106 5.39 8.63 -3.81
CA ILE A 106 5.01 8.25 -5.19
C ILE A 106 5.83 7.06 -5.69
N THR A 107 7.14 7.07 -5.45
CA THR A 107 8.03 5.95 -5.82
C THR A 107 7.64 4.67 -5.08
N SER A 108 7.35 4.77 -3.78
CA SER A 108 6.91 3.64 -2.96
C SER A 108 5.57 3.08 -3.42
N ALA A 109 4.58 3.94 -3.68
CA ALA A 109 3.27 3.54 -4.14
C ALA A 109 3.33 2.86 -5.52
N GLN A 110 4.18 3.36 -6.42
CA GLN A 110 4.44 2.72 -7.71
C GLN A 110 5.03 1.33 -7.53
N TYR A 111 6.06 1.19 -6.69
CA TYR A 111 6.67 -0.12 -6.43
C TYR A 111 5.65 -1.10 -5.84
N ASN A 112 4.93 -0.68 -4.81
CA ASN A 112 3.90 -1.51 -4.18
C ASN A 112 2.74 -1.86 -5.14
N ALA A 113 2.39 -0.99 -6.07
CA ALA A 113 1.42 -1.32 -7.12
C ALA A 113 1.93 -2.48 -7.99
N THR A 114 3.20 -2.47 -8.38
CA THR A 114 3.79 -3.56 -9.18
C THR A 114 3.80 -4.90 -8.43
N LEU A 115 4.08 -4.89 -7.12
CA LEU A 115 3.99 -6.09 -6.26
C LEU A 115 2.58 -6.69 -6.22
N ASN A 116 1.56 -5.89 -6.51
CA ASN A 116 0.15 -6.31 -6.54
C ASN A 116 -0.39 -6.55 -7.95
N ASN A 117 0.48 -6.53 -8.97
CA ASN A 117 0.12 -6.64 -10.39
C ASN A 117 -0.83 -5.54 -10.88
N ILE A 118 -0.72 -4.33 -10.31
CA ILE A 118 -1.54 -3.18 -10.68
C ILE A 118 -0.73 -2.26 -11.59
N GLY A 119 -1.28 -1.94 -12.75
CA GLY A 119 -0.64 -1.08 -13.75
C GLY A 119 -1.12 0.37 -13.73
N HIS A 120 -0.48 1.21 -14.55
CA HIS A 120 -0.85 2.63 -14.70
C HIS A 120 -2.24 2.86 -15.32
N GLU A 121 -2.82 1.85 -15.97
CA GLU A 121 -4.19 1.93 -16.52
C GLU A 121 -5.24 1.88 -15.40
N GLU A 122 -4.93 1.22 -14.29
CA GLU A 122 -5.82 1.06 -13.13
C GLU A 122 -5.48 2.06 -12.01
N LEU A 123 -4.20 2.42 -11.86
CA LEU A 123 -3.70 3.29 -10.80
C LEU A 123 -2.85 4.43 -11.36
N LEU A 124 -3.39 5.64 -11.28
CA LEU A 124 -2.65 6.87 -11.55
C LEU A 124 -2.00 7.41 -10.28
N LEU A 125 -0.69 7.65 -10.30
CA LEU A 125 0.06 8.21 -9.17
C LEU A 125 0.72 9.51 -9.57
N ASN A 126 0.47 10.58 -8.82
CA ASN A 126 0.94 11.93 -9.15
C ASN A 126 1.53 12.65 -7.94
N LEU A 127 2.70 13.25 -8.15
CA LEU A 127 3.28 14.20 -7.21
C LEU A 127 2.48 15.51 -7.26
N VAL A 128 1.99 15.96 -6.12
CA VAL A 128 1.42 17.30 -5.96
C VAL A 128 2.59 18.26 -5.78
N PRO A 129 2.76 19.27 -6.67
CA PRO A 129 3.79 20.26 -6.50
C PRO A 129 3.58 20.97 -5.16
N GLY A 130 4.61 20.97 -4.31
CA GLY A 130 4.61 21.82 -3.13
C GLY A 130 4.41 23.28 -3.56
N LYS A 131 3.64 24.06 -2.78
CA LYS A 131 3.63 25.51 -2.97
C LYS A 131 5.06 26.00 -2.83
N GLY A 132 5.68 26.39 -3.95
CA GLY A 132 6.77 27.35 -3.90
C GLY A 132 6.25 28.52 -3.09
N ILE A 133 6.93 28.85 -2.00
CA ILE A 133 6.69 30.08 -1.27
C ILE A 133 6.91 31.20 -2.30
N LEU A 134 5.81 31.77 -2.80
CA LEU A 134 5.83 33.04 -3.51
C LEU A 134 6.23 34.15 -2.53
#